data_AF-A0A286SD76-F1
#
_entry.id   AF-A0A286SD76-F1
#
_cell.length_a   1.000
_cell.length_b   1.000
_cell.length_c   1.000
_cell.angle_alpha   90.00
_cell.angle_beta   90.00
_cell.angle_gamma   90.00
#
_symmetry.space_group_name_H-M   'P 1'
#
loop_
_entity.id
_entity.type
_entity.pdbx_description
1 polymer ?
#
loop_
_entity_poly.entity_id
_entity_poly.type
_entity_poly.pdbx_seq_one_letter_code
_entity_poly.pdbx_strand_id
1 'polypeptide(L)'
;PKSSMASTSRRQRRERRFRRYLSAGRLVRAQALLQRHPGLDVDAGQPPPLHRACARHDAPALCLLLRLGADPAHQDRHGDTALHAAARRGPD
;
A
#
# COMPACT_ATOMS: atom_id res chain seq x y z
N PRO A 1 -8.03 -3.34 27.95
CA PRO A 1 -7.76 -4.54 27.12
C PRO A 1 -6.26 -4.63 26.75
N LYS A 2 -5.55 -5.48 27.50
CA LYS A 2 -4.10 -5.71 27.44
C LYS A 2 -3.76 -6.75 26.35
N SER A 3 -2.51 -6.69 25.87
CA SER A 3 -1.79 -7.64 24.99
C SER A 3 -1.62 -7.15 23.54
N SER A 4 -0.36 -7.07 23.05
CA SER A 4 0.09 -7.00 21.62
C SER A 4 0.96 -5.80 21.16
N MET A 5 1.78 -5.16 22.01
CA MET A 5 2.63 -4.02 21.56
C MET A 5 3.97 -4.41 20.87
N ALA A 6 4.46 -5.63 21.04
CA ALA A 6 5.74 -6.07 20.47
C ALA A 6 5.61 -6.69 19.06
N SER A 7 4.51 -7.41 18.79
CA SER A 7 4.24 -8.11 17.52
C SER A 7 3.81 -7.15 16.40
N THR A 8 3.07 -6.09 16.75
CA THR A 8 2.70 -4.97 15.89
C THR A 8 3.94 -4.24 15.33
N SER A 9 5.02 -4.15 16.11
CA SER A 9 6.24 -3.45 15.70
C SER A 9 6.99 -4.12 14.54
N ARG A 10 7.05 -5.46 14.49
CA ARG A 10 7.72 -6.18 13.39
C ARG A 10 6.90 -6.13 12.10
N ARG A 11 5.58 -6.31 12.21
CA ARG A 11 4.65 -6.20 11.07
C ARG A 11 4.64 -4.79 10.48
N GLN A 12 4.49 -3.76 11.31
CA GLN A 12 4.55 -2.35 10.87
C GLN A 12 5.89 -1.95 10.24
N ARG A 13 7.01 -2.51 10.70
CA ARG A 13 8.32 -2.29 10.06
C ARG A 13 8.35 -2.88 8.65
N ARG A 14 7.76 -4.05 8.43
CA ARG A 14 7.66 -4.67 7.11
C ARG A 14 6.70 -3.89 6.20
N GLU A 15 5.54 -3.48 6.69
CA GLU A 15 4.58 -2.65 5.94
C GLU A 15 5.20 -1.30 5.52
N ARG A 16 6.00 -0.68 6.40
CA ARG A 16 6.79 0.52 6.04
C ARG A 16 7.83 0.24 4.95
N ARG A 17 8.53 -0.91 5.00
CA ARG A 17 9.47 -1.32 3.96
C ARG A 17 8.76 -1.59 2.64
N PHE A 18 7.62 -2.27 2.68
CA PHE A 18 6.78 -2.55 1.51
C PHE A 18 6.41 -1.25 0.78
N ARG A 19 5.85 -0.28 1.52
CA ARG A 19 5.53 1.05 0.98
C ARG A 19 6.74 1.78 0.41
N ARG A 20 7.89 1.69 1.08
CA ARG A 20 9.14 2.27 0.57
C ARG A 20 9.58 1.64 -0.75
N TYR A 21 9.38 0.33 -0.93
CA TYR A 21 9.68 -0.33 -2.20
C TYR A 21 8.77 0.15 -3.32
N LEU A 22 7.46 0.28 -3.06
CA LEU A 22 6.52 0.83 -4.03
C LEU A 22 6.88 2.26 -4.43
N SER A 23 7.12 3.15 -3.46
CA SER A 23 7.50 4.53 -3.74
C SER A 23 8.84 4.69 -4.49
N ALA A 24 9.71 3.69 -4.41
CA ALA A 24 10.99 3.65 -5.11
C ALA A 24 10.95 2.84 -6.43
N GLY A 25 9.78 2.37 -6.87
CA GLY A 25 9.63 1.52 -8.07
C GLY A 25 10.23 0.11 -7.94
N ARG A 26 10.58 -0.32 -6.73
CA ARG A 26 11.22 -1.63 -6.45
C ARG A 26 10.18 -2.75 -6.32
N LEU A 27 9.36 -2.92 -7.35
CA LEU A 27 8.20 -3.81 -7.37
C LEU A 27 8.54 -5.28 -7.07
N VAL A 28 9.64 -5.78 -7.62
CA VAL A 28 10.12 -7.15 -7.35
C VAL A 28 10.43 -7.36 -5.85
N ARG A 29 11.02 -6.36 -5.20
CA ARG A 29 11.30 -6.42 -3.75
C ARG A 29 10.03 -6.31 -2.92
N ALA A 30 9.06 -5.51 -3.37
CA ALA A 30 7.75 -5.42 -2.74
C ALA A 30 7.02 -6.78 -2.78
N GLN A 31 6.98 -7.41 -3.95
CA GLN A 31 6.37 -8.73 -4.14
C GLN A 31 7.10 -9.82 -3.32
N ALA A 32 8.43 -9.87 -3.38
CA ALA A 32 9.21 -10.83 -2.60
C ALA A 32 9.01 -10.69 -1.08
N LEU A 33 8.76 -9.46 -0.60
CA LEU A 33 8.46 -9.23 0.81
C LEU A 33 7.12 -9.83 1.22
N LEU A 34 6.10 -9.73 0.37
CA LEU A 34 4.78 -10.33 0.62
C LEU A 34 4.84 -11.87 0.55
N GLN A 35 5.55 -12.42 -0.44
CA GLN A 35 5.76 -13.86 -0.59
C GLN A 35 6.43 -14.48 0.64
N ARG A 36 7.39 -13.77 1.24
CA ARG A 36 8.05 -14.20 2.49
C ARG A 36 7.18 -14.01 3.73
N HIS A 37 6.16 -13.17 3.66
CA HIS A 37 5.33 -12.75 4.79
C HIS A 37 3.86 -12.63 4.36
N PRO A 38 3.15 -13.75 4.16
CA PRO A 38 1.76 -13.75 3.68
C PRO A 38 0.75 -13.07 4.62
N GLY A 39 1.09 -12.83 5.89
CA GLY A 39 0.26 -12.06 6.83
C GLY A 39 0.48 -10.54 6.80
N LEU A 40 1.21 -10.04 5.80
CA LEU A 40 1.40 -8.61 5.59
C LEU A 40 0.16 -8.04 4.89
N ASP A 41 -0.38 -6.97 5.46
CA ASP A 41 -1.52 -6.30 4.87
C ASP A 41 -1.03 -5.32 3.79
N VAL A 42 -1.56 -5.49 2.58
CA VAL A 42 -1.22 -4.73 1.37
C VAL A 42 -1.82 -3.34 1.39
N ASP A 43 -2.92 -3.14 2.10
CA ASP A 43 -3.60 -1.85 2.28
C ASP A 43 -3.09 -1.13 3.53
N ALA A 44 -2.20 -1.77 4.29
CA ALA A 44 -1.64 -1.22 5.52
C ALA A 44 -0.90 0.11 5.29
N GLY A 45 -1.48 1.17 5.85
CA GLY A 45 -0.89 2.49 5.87
C GLY A 45 -1.91 3.57 5.55
N GLN A 46 -1.56 4.80 5.91
CA GLN A 46 -2.39 5.96 5.64
C GLN A 46 -1.54 7.05 4.94
N PRO A 47 -1.92 7.50 3.74
CA PRO A 47 -2.94 6.89 2.87
C PRO A 47 -2.52 5.47 2.41
N PRO A 48 -3.48 4.63 2.01
CA PRO A 48 -3.22 3.28 1.51
C PRO A 48 -2.26 3.30 0.31
N PRO A 49 -1.50 2.22 0.07
CA PRO A 49 -0.51 2.20 -1.01
C PRO A 49 -1.14 2.40 -2.40
N LEU A 50 -2.39 1.94 -2.58
CA LEU A 50 -3.13 2.04 -3.84
C LEU A 50 -3.43 3.51 -4.19
N HIS A 51 -3.82 4.34 -3.22
CA HIS A 51 -3.99 5.80 -3.41
C HIS A 51 -2.71 6.47 -3.90
N ARG A 52 -1.55 6.07 -3.38
CA ARG A 52 -0.28 6.64 -3.81
C ARG A 52 0.08 6.21 -5.22
N ALA A 53 -0.19 4.98 -5.61
CA ALA A 53 0.04 4.50 -6.97
C ALA A 53 -0.87 5.25 -7.95
N CYS A 54 -2.16 5.38 -7.63
CA CYS A 54 -3.14 6.17 -8.37
C CYS A 54 -2.73 7.64 -8.52
N ALA A 55 -2.44 8.32 -7.40
CA ALA A 55 -1.97 9.70 -7.44
C ALA A 55 -0.67 9.84 -8.24
N ARG A 56 0.22 8.85 -8.25
CA ARG A 56 1.48 8.94 -9.01
C ARG A 56 1.35 8.57 -10.49
N HIS A 57 0.17 8.15 -10.95
CA HIS A 57 -0.01 7.51 -12.26
C HIS A 57 0.98 6.35 -12.46
N ASP A 58 1.34 5.67 -11.38
CA ASP A 58 2.31 4.58 -11.37
C ASP A 58 1.57 3.28 -11.71
N ALA A 59 1.29 3.10 -13.01
CA ALA A 59 0.61 1.92 -13.55
C ALA A 59 1.25 0.59 -13.10
N PRO A 60 2.59 0.41 -13.08
CA PRO A 60 3.15 -0.86 -12.65
C PRO A 60 3.02 -1.08 -11.14
N ALA A 61 3.11 -0.04 -10.29
CA ALA A 61 2.81 -0.17 -8.86
C ALA A 61 1.31 -0.47 -8.60
N LEU A 62 0.41 0.16 -9.36
CA LEU A 62 -1.03 -0.08 -9.31
C LEU A 62 -1.36 -1.54 -9.67
N CYS A 63 -0.85 -2.02 -10.81
CA CYS A 63 -1.02 -3.40 -11.26
C CYS A 63 -0.48 -4.40 -10.25
N LEU A 64 0.68 -4.13 -9.64
CA LEU A 64 1.21 -5.00 -8.59
C LEU A 64 0.26 -5.02 -7.39
N LEU A 65 -0.16 -3.87 -6.87
CA LEU A 65 -1.04 -3.81 -5.69
C LEU A 65 -2.36 -4.55 -5.91
N LEU A 66 -3.01 -4.35 -7.05
CA LEU A 66 -4.23 -5.07 -7.42
C LEU A 66 -4.00 -6.58 -7.51
N ARG A 67 -2.87 -7.01 -8.11
CA ARG A 67 -2.50 -8.44 -8.15
C ARG A 67 -2.23 -9.03 -6.77
N LEU A 68 -1.81 -8.21 -5.82
CA LEU A 68 -1.57 -8.62 -4.43
C LEU A 68 -2.87 -8.58 -3.59
N GLY A 69 -4.02 -8.25 -4.17
CA GLY A 69 -5.32 -8.25 -3.50
C GLY A 69 -5.63 -6.96 -2.74
N ALA A 70 -4.97 -5.85 -3.07
CA ALA A 70 -5.27 -4.55 -2.47
C ALA A 70 -6.69 -4.10 -2.86
N ASP A 71 -7.45 -3.62 -1.89
CA ASP A 71 -8.84 -3.21 -2.09
C ASP A 71 -8.91 -1.78 -2.65
N PRO A 72 -9.39 -1.59 -3.90
CA PRO A 72 -9.53 -0.25 -4.50
C PRO A 72 -10.63 0.59 -3.82
N ALA A 73 -11.56 -0.04 -3.11
CA ALA A 73 -12.61 0.63 -2.35
C ALA A 73 -12.15 1.07 -0.96
N HIS A 74 -10.94 0.69 -0.53
CA HIS A 74 -10.39 1.10 0.74
C HIS A 74 -10.34 2.63 0.81
N GLN A 75 -10.82 3.19 1.92
CA GLN A 75 -10.82 4.63 2.13
C GLN A 75 -9.59 5.04 2.95
N ASP A 76 -9.02 6.19 2.61
CA ASP A 76 -8.03 6.82 3.47
C ASP A 76 -8.70 7.56 4.64
N ARG A 77 -7.90 8.20 5.49
CA ARG A 77 -8.37 9.00 6.64
C ARG A 77 -9.33 10.15 6.30
N HIS A 78 -9.42 10.54 5.02
CA HIS A 78 -10.31 11.58 4.53
C HIS A 78 -11.60 11.00 3.93
N GLY A 79 -11.74 9.67 3.87
CA GLY A 79 -12.84 9.02 3.17
C GLY A 79 -12.60 8.88 1.66
N ASP A 80 -11.45 9.33 1.16
CA ASP A 80 -11.11 9.23 -0.26
C ASP A 80 -10.79 7.78 -0.59
N THR A 81 -11.33 7.27 -1.71
CA THR A 81 -10.87 6.02 -2.34
C THR A 81 -9.69 6.29 -3.27
N ALA A 82 -9.05 5.23 -3.76
CA ALA A 82 -7.93 5.40 -4.67
C ALA A 82 -8.30 6.12 -5.99
N LEU A 83 -9.55 5.98 -6.45
CA LEU A 83 -10.08 6.70 -7.60
C LEU A 83 -10.12 8.22 -7.34
N HIS A 84 -10.53 8.65 -6.15
CA HIS A 84 -10.50 10.07 -5.75
C HIS A 84 -9.08 10.63 -5.80
N ALA A 85 -8.09 9.84 -5.35
CA ALA A 85 -6.68 10.22 -5.40
C ALA A 85 -6.14 10.33 -6.83
N ALA A 86 -6.59 9.50 -7.77
CA ALA A 86 -6.27 9.63 -9.20
C ALA A 86 -6.90 10.89 -9.81
N ALA A 87 -8.17 11.16 -9.50
CA ALA A 87 -8.91 12.31 -10.05
C ALA A 87 -8.35 13.66 -9.57
N ARG A 88 -7.93 13.75 -8.31
CA ARG A 88 -7.33 14.96 -7.72
C ARG A 88 -6.03 15.40 -8.36
N ARG A 89 -5.34 14.51 -9.06
CA ARG A 89 -4.04 14.79 -9.67
C ARG A 89 -4.12 14.77 -11.20
N GLY A 90 -5.32 15.11 -11.72
CA GLY A 90 -5.66 15.09 -13.14
C GLY A 90 -4.56 15.60 -14.06
N PRO A 91 -4.57 15.16 -15.33
CA PRO A 91 -3.52 15.50 -16.27
C PRO A 91 -3.49 17.01 -16.46
N ASP A 92 -2.40 17.65 -16.05
CA ASP A 92 -1.98 18.91 -16.68
C ASP A 92 -1.68 18.64 -18.16
#